data_AF-A0A355EVX9-F1
#
_entry.id   AF-A0A355EVX9-F1
#
_cell.length_a   1.000
_cell.length_b   1.000
_cell.length_c   1.000
_cell.angle_alpha   90.00
_cell.angle_beta   90.00
_cell.angle_gamma   90.00
#
_symmetry.space_group_name_H-M   'P 1'
#
loop_
_entity.id
_entity.type
_entity.pdbx_description
1 polymer ?
#
loop_
_entity_poly.entity_id
_entity_poly.type
_entity_poly.pdbx_seq_one_letter_code
_entity_poly.pdbx_strand_id
1 'polypeptide(L)' 'MFSVALEPLARALAGRMALNVLEARGLDGASPPQTSLPDLVASYGAAIKRRQEHGPYHLAGHSFGGCVAFELARWFEAQG' A
#
# COMPACT_ATOMS: atom_id res chain seq x y z
N MET A 1 -1.94 14.78 4.09
CA MET A 1 -2.32 15.22 2.72
C MET A 1 -2.38 13.95 1.90
N PHE A 2 -3.56 13.49 1.48
CA PHE A 2 -3.63 12.28 0.66
C PHE A 2 -3.04 12.59 -0.72
N SER A 3 -2.36 11.61 -1.33
CA SER A 3 -1.99 11.70 -2.74
C SER A 3 -3.21 12.12 -3.54
N VAL A 4 -3.08 13.20 -4.34
CA VAL A 4 -4.18 13.79 -5.14
C VAL A 4 -4.86 12.72 -6.00
N ALA A 5 -4.14 11.67 -6.39
CA ALA A 5 -4.65 10.57 -7.20
C ALA A 5 -5.70 9.69 -6.50
N LEU A 6 -5.71 9.61 -5.16
CA LEU A 6 -6.61 8.72 -4.41
C LEU A 6 -7.78 9.45 -3.76
N GLU A 7 -7.85 10.78 -3.84
CA GLU A 7 -8.94 11.57 -3.25
C GLU A 7 -10.33 11.13 -3.76
N PRO A 8 -10.56 10.92 -5.08
CA PRO A 8 -11.88 10.48 -5.56
C PRO A 8 -12.29 9.12 -4.99
N LEU A 9 -11.31 8.20 -4.86
CA LEU A 9 -11.54 6.87 -4.28
C LEU A 9 -11.84 6.96 -2.78
N ALA A 10 -11.09 7.77 -2.04
CA ALA A 10 -11.34 8.01 -0.62
C ALA A 10 -12.75 8.54 -0.37
N ARG A 11 -13.21 9.48 -1.22
CA ARG A 11 -14.56 10.04 -1.14
C ARG A 11 -15.63 9.00 -1.46
N ALA A 12 -15.42 8.18 -2.48
CA ALA A 12 -16.36 7.11 -2.86
C ALA A 12 -16.49 6.00 -1.79
N LEU A 13 -15.46 5.81 -0.97
CA LEU A 13 -15.44 4.80 0.11
C LEU A 13 -15.79 5.37 1.49
N ALA A 14 -15.97 6.69 1.61
CA ALA A 14 -16.25 7.36 2.88
C ALA A 14 -17.49 6.75 3.56
N GLY A 15 -17.35 6.40 4.84
CA GLY A 15 -18.39 5.74 5.64
C GLY A 15 -18.65 4.26 5.31
N ARG A 16 -17.96 3.68 4.32
CA ARG A 16 -18.09 2.26 3.94
C ARG A 16 -16.84 1.46 4.26
N MET A 17 -15.66 2.03 4.02
CA MET A 17 -14.38 1.36 4.28
C MET A 17 -13.30 2.39 4.64
N ALA A 18 -12.44 2.05 5.60
CA ALA A 18 -11.28 2.87 5.91
C ALA A 18 -10.20 2.70 4.82
N LEU A 19 -9.76 3.80 4.23
CA LEU A 19 -8.67 3.80 3.25
C LEU A 19 -7.35 4.16 3.95
N ASN A 20 -6.44 3.19 4.06
CA ASN A 20 -5.07 3.41 4.50
C ASN A 20 -4.18 3.57 3.26
N VAL A 21 -3.44 4.67 3.17
CA VAL A 21 -2.55 4.94 2.04
C VAL A 21 -1.10 4.73 2.47
N LEU A 22 -0.36 3.98 1.66
CA LEU A 22 1.09 3.82 1.83
C LEU A 22 1.80 4.89 1.00
N GLU A 23 2.67 5.65 1.65
CA GLU A 23 3.47 6.68 1.00
C GLU A 23 4.85 6.12 0.60
N ALA A 24 5.31 6.49 -0.59
CA ALA A 24 6.61 6.07 -1.08
C ALA A 24 7.73 6.69 -0.23
N ARG A 25 8.68 5.85 0.21
CA ARG A 25 9.88 6.33 0.91
C ARG A 25 10.64 7.31 0.02
N GLY A 26 11.12 8.40 0.62
CA GLY A 26 11.87 9.47 -0.05
C GLY A 26 11.03 10.66 -0.52
N LEU A 27 9.72 10.64 -0.30
CA LEU A 27 8.87 11.83 -0.40
C LEU A 27 9.04 12.78 0.80
N ASP A 28 9.64 12.30 1.89
CA ASP A 28 10.03 13.08 3.08
C ASP A 28 11.26 13.99 2.84
N GLY A 29 11.94 13.84 1.70
CA GLY A 29 13.17 14.58 1.36
C GLY A 29 14.39 14.19 2.19
N ALA A 30 14.27 13.19 3.07
CA ALA A 30 15.32 12.76 3.99
C ALA A 30 15.74 11.31 3.76
N SER A 31 14.79 10.45 3.42
CA SER A 31 15.04 9.03 3.19
C SER A 31 15.40 8.76 1.72
N PRO A 32 16.34 7.87 1.41
CA PRO A 32 16.57 7.47 0.03
C PRO A 32 15.36 6.69 -0.51
N PRO A 33 14.96 6.90 -1.78
CA PRO A 33 13.86 6.13 -2.37
C PRO A 33 14.18 4.64 -2.38
N GLN A 34 13.14 3.81 -2.25
CA GLN A 34 13.28 2.37 -2.50
C GLN A 34 13.31 2.12 -4.01
N THR A 35 14.32 1.38 -4.47
CA THR A 35 14.54 1.12 -5.90
C THR A 35 14.32 -0.35 -6.28
N SER A 36 13.98 -1.20 -5.30
CA SER A 36 13.77 -2.64 -5.44
C SER A 36 12.31 -2.98 -5.13
N LEU A 37 11.61 -3.57 -6.10
CA LEU A 37 10.22 -3.99 -5.93
C LEU A 37 10.07 -5.04 -4.80
N PRO A 38 10.92 -6.08 -4.69
CA PRO A 38 10.86 -7.01 -3.56
C PRO A 38 11.00 -6.33 -2.19
N ASP A 39 11.95 -5.38 -2.05
CA ASP A 39 12.16 -4.68 -0.79
C ASP A 39 10.98 -3.78 -0.43
N LEU A 40 10.39 -3.15 -1.44
CA LEU A 40 9.19 -2.33 -1.31
C LEU A 40 8.00 -3.18 -0.85
N VAL A 41 7.78 -4.34 -1.48
CA VAL A 41 6.71 -5.28 -1.10
C VAL A 41 6.90 -5.81 0.32
N ALA A 42 8.12 -6.21 0.69
CA ALA A 42 8.41 -6.68 2.05
C ALA A 42 8.20 -5.58 3.10
N SER A 43 8.66 -4.35 2.82
CA SER A 43 8.49 -3.21 3.71
C SER A 43 7.02 -2.84 3.91
N TYR A 44 6.26 -2.77 2.83
CA TYR A 44 4.84 -2.43 2.85
C TYR A 44 4.00 -3.54 3.47
N GLY A 45 4.28 -4.81 3.14
CA GLY A 45 3.62 -5.97 3.73
C GLY A 45 3.80 -6.01 5.24
N ALA A 46 5.02 -5.77 5.73
CA ALA A 46 5.29 -5.68 7.16
C ALA A 46 4.54 -4.50 7.82
N ALA A 47 4.45 -3.35 7.16
CA ALA A 47 3.69 -2.19 7.66
C ALA A 47 2.18 -2.48 7.74
N ILE A 48 1.63 -3.17 6.74
CA ILE A 48 0.24 -3.61 6.73
C ILE A 48 -0.01 -4.61 7.87
N LYS A 49 0.82 -5.66 8.01
CA LYS A 49 0.67 -6.67 9.09
C LYS A 49 0.72 -6.07 10.49
N ARG A 50 1.54 -5.02 10.70
CA ARG A 50 1.57 -4.29 11.98
C ARG A 50 0.26 -3.58 12.32
N ARG A 51 -0.55 -3.21 11.31
CA ARG A 51 -1.87 -2.58 11.51
C ARG A 51 -3.02 -3.57 11.49
N GLN A 52 -2.94 -4.57 10.63
CA GLN A 52 -3.94 -5.62 10.46
C GLN A 52 -3.18 -6.94 10.25
N GLU A 53 -3.10 -7.75 11.29
CA GLU A 53 -2.31 -8.98 11.30
C GLU A 53 -2.91 -10.08 10.40
N HIS A 54 -4.24 -10.11 10.29
CA HIS A 54 -5.00 -11.16 9.60
C HIS A 54 -5.89 -10.58 8.51
N GLY A 55 -6.06 -11.35 7.42
CA GLY A 55 -6.93 -10.99 6.30
C GLY A 55 -8.44 -11.02 6.63
N PRO A 56 -9.29 -10.68 5.65
CA PRO A 56 -8.97 -10.41 4.26
C PRO A 56 -8.30 -9.04 4.05
N TYR A 57 -7.34 -8.98 3.11
CA TYR A 57 -6.69 -7.75 2.70
C TYR A 57 -7.34 -7.21 1.42
N HIS A 58 -7.81 -5.97 1.46
CA HIS A 58 -8.27 -5.25 0.26
C HIS A 58 -7.16 -4.32 -0.23
N LEU A 59 -6.52 -4.69 -1.35
CA LEU A 59 -5.39 -3.97 -1.92
C LEU A 59 -5.82 -3.27 -3.21
N ALA A 60 -5.44 -2.01 -3.36
CA ALA A 60 -5.66 -1.23 -4.56
C ALA A 60 -4.48 -0.29 -4.80
N GLY A 61 -4.23 0.05 -6.06
CA GLY A 61 -3.19 1.00 -6.40
C GLY A 61 -3.39 1.60 -7.79
N HIS A 62 -2.93 2.84 -7.95
CA HIS A 62 -2.99 3.58 -9.21
C HIS A 62 -1.65 3.48 -9.95
N SER A 63 -1.67 3.25 -11.27
CA SER A 63 -0.47 3.13 -12.11
C SER A 63 0.51 2.09 -11.55
N PHE A 64 1.78 2.44 -11.30
CA PHE A 64 2.77 1.55 -10.66
C PHE A 64 2.29 0.98 -9.32
N GLY A 65 1.46 1.72 -8.57
CA GLY A 65 0.84 1.22 -7.35
C GLY A 65 -0.03 -0.02 -7.58
N GLY A 66 -0.58 -0.21 -8.79
CA GLY A 66 -1.30 -1.43 -9.16
C GLY A 66 -0.38 -2.66 -9.23
N CYS A 67 0.82 -2.51 -9.81
CA CYS A 67 1.83 -3.57 -9.80
C CYS A 67 2.27 -3.92 -8.38
N VAL A 68 2.47 -2.91 -7.53
CA VAL A 68 2.80 -3.09 -6.12
C VAL A 68 1.67 -3.82 -5.37
N ALA A 69 0.40 -3.43 -5.59
CA ALA A 69 -0.74 -4.08 -4.97
C ALA A 69 -0.86 -5.56 -5.35
N PHE A 70 -0.57 -5.89 -6.61
CA PHE A 70 -0.55 -7.28 -7.09
C PHE A 70 0.56 -8.10 -6.41
N GLU A 71 1.79 -7.59 -6.36
CA GLU A 71 2.89 -8.29 -5.71
C GLU A 71 2.70 -8.41 -4.18
N LEU A 72 2.07 -7.42 -3.54
CA LEU A 72 1.65 -7.55 -2.14
C LEU A 72 0.62 -8.67 -1.95
N ALA A 73 -0.36 -8.79 -2.84
CA ALA A 73 -1.34 -9.88 -2.77
C ALA A 73 -0.63 -11.25 -2.85
N ARG A 74 0.30 -11.41 -3.81
CA ARG A 74 1.13 -12.62 -3.94
C ARG A 74 1.96 -12.89 -2.68
N TRP A 75 2.53 -11.84 -2.09
CA TRP A 75 3.34 -11.94 -0.89
C TRP A 75 2.51 -12.40 0.32
N PHE A 76 1.27 -11.90 0.48
CA PHE A 76 0.36 -12.35 1.54
C PHE A 76 -0.10 -13.78 1.33
N GLU A 77 -0.54 -14.14 0.12
CA GLU A 77 -0.95 -15.52 -0.21
C GLU A 77 0.15 -16.55 0.07
N ALA A 78 1.41 -16.20 -0.21
CA ALA A 78 2.55 -17.07 0.09
C ALA A 78 2.81 -17.30 1.59
N GLN A 79 2.18 -16.53 2.47
CA GLN A 79 2.32 -16.64 3.93
C GLN A 79 1.13 -17.31 4.63
N GLY A 80 0.08 -17.69 3.89
CA GLY A 80 -1.16 -18.25 4.44
C GLY A 80 -2.08 -17.22 5.07
#